data_AF-A0A7W5T980-F1
#
_entry.id   AF-A0A7W5T980-F1
#
_cell.length_a   1.000
_cell.length_b   1.000
_cell.length_c   1.000
_cell.angle_alpha   90.00
_cell.angle_beta   90.00
_cell.angle_gamma   90.00
#
_symmetry.space_group_name_H-M   'P 1'
#
loop_
_entity.id
_entity.type
_entity.pdbx_description
1 polymer ?
#
loop_
_entity_poly.entity_id
_entity_poly.type
_entity_poly.pdbx_seq_one_letter_code
_entity_poly.pdbx_strand_id
1 'polypeptide(L)'
;MLRFGDGEGETTTPIKAEQLLVPRRHDDRADDLWTVWNVVQENAVKGGLRGIGRDDLGRPRRMQSRAVNGINQDIKLNKALWLIGKKMAALKAAR
;
A
#
# COMPACT_ATOMS: atom_id res chain seq x y z
N MET A 1 13.99 5.84 12.33
CA MET A 1 14.23 6.18 10.92
C MET A 1 13.55 5.11 10.07
N LEU A 2 12.50 5.45 9.31
CA LEU A 2 11.85 4.51 8.41
C LEU A 2 12.79 4.30 7.22
N ARG A 3 13.49 3.16 7.16
CA ARG A 3 14.27 2.75 5.97
C ARG A 3 13.29 2.20 4.94
N PHE A 4 12.79 3.08 4.07
CA PHE A 4 12.17 2.67 2.83
C PHE A 4 13.32 2.46 1.83
N GLY A 5 13.72 1.20 1.65
CA GLY A 5 14.77 0.80 0.72
C GLY A 5 16.12 0.48 1.35
N ASP A 6 16.94 -0.22 0.57
CA ASP A 6 18.35 -0.47 0.88
C ASP A 6 19.20 0.79 0.69
N GLY A 7 20.53 0.66 0.82
CA GLY A 7 21.47 1.79 0.69
C GLY A 7 21.47 2.44 -0.71
N GLU A 8 20.88 1.78 -1.71
CA GLU A 8 20.79 2.25 -3.10
C GLU A 8 19.41 2.88 -3.41
N GLY A 9 18.52 2.91 -2.42
CA GLY A 9 17.15 3.42 -2.56
C GLY A 9 16.19 2.40 -3.16
N GLU A 10 16.65 1.17 -3.43
CA GLU A 10 15.81 0.11 -3.96
C GLU A 10 14.88 -0.39 -2.85
N THR A 11 13.59 -0.19 -3.08
CA THR A 11 12.56 -0.59 -2.14
C THR A 11 12.25 -2.07 -2.34
N THR A 12 13.19 -2.94 -1.97
CA THR A 12 12.96 -4.40 -1.94
C THR A 12 11.98 -4.73 -0.82
N THR A 13 10.70 -4.44 -1.07
CA THR A 13 9.60 -4.82 -0.20
C THR A 13 9.01 -6.15 -0.71
N PRO A 14 8.70 -7.10 0.18
CA PRO A 14 8.04 -8.34 -0.21
C PRO A 14 6.63 -8.13 -0.79
N ILE A 15 6.04 -6.94 -0.57
CA ILE A 15 4.68 -6.58 -1.00
C ILE A 15 4.76 -5.69 -2.23
N LYS A 16 4.27 -6.17 -3.35
CA LYS A 16 4.27 -5.42 -4.62
C LYS A 16 3.10 -4.43 -4.70
N ALA A 17 3.25 -3.39 -5.52
CA ALA A 17 2.25 -2.35 -5.69
C ALA A 17 0.93 -2.89 -6.25
N GLU A 18 0.97 -3.88 -7.14
CA GLU A 18 -0.22 -4.48 -7.75
C GLU A 18 -1.11 -5.17 -6.71
N GLN A 19 -0.52 -5.62 -5.59
CA GLN A 19 -1.28 -6.24 -4.50
C GLN A 19 -2.18 -5.25 -3.79
N LEU A 20 -1.88 -3.95 -3.83
CA LEU A 20 -2.73 -2.91 -3.28
C LEU A 20 -3.96 -2.63 -4.15
N LEU A 21 -3.92 -3.00 -5.43
CA LEU A 21 -5.00 -2.80 -6.39
C LEU A 21 -6.05 -3.91 -6.36
N VAL A 22 -5.84 -4.97 -5.57
CA VAL A 22 -6.76 -6.11 -5.51
C VAL A 22 -7.95 -5.75 -4.61
N PRO A 23 -9.18 -5.60 -5.15
CA PRO A 23 -10.35 -5.28 -4.35
C PRO A 23 -10.73 -6.45 -3.46
N ARG A 24 -11.19 -6.14 -2.25
CA ARG A 24 -11.67 -7.16 -1.28
C ARG A 24 -13.11 -7.57 -1.51
N ARG A 25 -13.92 -6.68 -2.11
CA ARG A 25 -15.32 -6.90 -2.44
C ARG A 25 -15.50 -6.81 -3.96
N HIS A 26 -16.54 -7.47 -4.47
CA HIS A 26 -16.83 -7.45 -5.90
C HIS A 26 -17.27 -6.06 -6.38
N ASP A 27 -17.97 -5.31 -5.54
CA ASP A 27 -18.54 -4.00 -5.89
C ASP A 27 -17.47 -2.91 -6.08
N ASP A 28 -16.28 -3.10 -5.51
CA ASP A 28 -15.17 -2.14 -5.56
C ASP A 28 -14.28 -2.33 -6.82
N ARG A 29 -14.85 -2.81 -7.93
CA ARG A 29 -14.14 -3.13 -9.19
C ARG A 29 -14.17 -2.03 -10.25
N ALA A 30 -14.83 -0.90 -9.97
CA ALA A 30 -14.84 0.21 -10.91
C ALA A 30 -13.43 0.78 -11.15
N ASP A 31 -13.17 1.24 -12.36
CA ASP A 31 -11.87 1.74 -12.83
C ASP A 31 -11.70 3.27 -12.66
N ASP A 32 -12.62 3.90 -11.94
CA ASP A 32 -12.49 5.31 -11.59
C ASP A 32 -11.42 5.52 -10.50
N LEU A 33 -10.89 6.73 -10.46
CA LEU A 33 -9.79 7.07 -9.56
C LEU A 33 -10.15 6.81 -8.10
N TRP A 34 -11.37 7.16 -7.68
CA TRP A 34 -11.75 7.13 -6.28
C TRP A 34 -12.08 5.72 -5.81
N THR A 35 -12.69 4.89 -6.66
CA THR A 35 -12.89 3.47 -6.34
C THR A 35 -11.54 2.75 -6.20
N VAL A 36 -10.63 2.93 -7.17
CA VAL A 36 -9.28 2.35 -7.09
C VAL A 36 -8.52 2.87 -5.86
N TRP A 37 -8.63 4.16 -5.56
CA TRP A 37 -7.95 4.75 -4.41
C TRP A 37 -8.50 4.23 -3.07
N ASN A 38 -9.81 4.00 -2.97
CA ASN A 38 -10.42 3.38 -1.79
C ASN A 38 -9.89 1.96 -1.58
N VAL A 39 -9.75 1.17 -2.65
CA VAL A 39 -9.16 -0.18 -2.58
C VAL A 39 -7.71 -0.13 -2.08
N VAL A 40 -6.90 0.79 -2.62
CA VAL A 40 -5.51 0.99 -2.16
C VAL A 40 -5.48 1.37 -0.68
N GLN A 41 -6.33 2.30 -0.25
CA GLN A 41 -6.38 2.76 1.14
C GLN A 41 -6.80 1.62 2.08
N GLU A 42 -7.85 0.87 1.73
CA GLU A 42 -8.30 -0.27 2.53
C GLU A 42 -7.19 -1.32 2.68
N ASN A 43 -6.50 -1.65 1.58
CA ASN A 43 -5.42 -2.64 1.61
C ASN A 43 -4.19 -2.17 2.40
N ALA A 44 -3.88 -0.87 2.34
CA ALA A 44 -2.81 -0.28 3.13
C ALA A 44 -3.12 -0.27 4.64
N VAL A 45 -4.36 0.04 5.03
CA VAL A 45 -4.78 0.14 6.44
C VAL A 45 -5.04 -1.24 7.05
N LYS A 46 -5.83 -2.09 6.38
CA LYS A 46 -6.19 -3.42 6.91
C LYS A 46 -5.05 -4.43 6.85
N GLY A 47 -4.02 -4.17 6.05
CA GLY A 47 -2.92 -5.12 5.84
C GLY A 47 -3.42 -6.48 5.34
N GLY A 48 -2.73 -7.57 5.66
CA GLY A 48 -3.09 -8.92 5.21
C GLY A 48 -2.53 -9.31 3.85
N LEU A 49 -1.80 -8.42 3.18
CA LEU A 49 -1.11 -8.68 1.91
C LEU A 49 0.02 -9.66 2.15
N ARG A 50 0.11 -10.71 1.33
CA ARG A 50 1.11 -11.78 1.47
C ARG A 50 2.30 -11.50 0.58
N GLY A 51 3.50 -11.67 1.12
CA GLY A 51 4.76 -11.53 0.39
C GLY A 51 5.72 -12.66 0.73
N ILE A 52 6.73 -12.83 -0.11
CA ILE A 52 7.86 -13.73 0.15
C ILE A 52 9.11 -12.85 0.25
N GLY A 53 9.63 -12.70 1.46
CA GLY A 53 10.91 -12.04 1.71
C GLY A 53 12.05 -13.06 1.79
N ARG A 54 13.23 -12.59 2.16
CA ARG A 54 14.38 -13.45 2.50
C ARG A 54 14.76 -13.24 3.96
N ASP A 55 15.21 -14.29 4.65
CA ASP A 55 15.82 -14.17 5.98
C ASP A 55 17.30 -13.76 5.89
N ASP A 56 17.95 -13.60 7.04
CA ASP A 56 19.36 -13.18 7.14
C ASP A 56 20.33 -14.20 6.49
N LEU A 57 19.85 -15.41 6.20
CA LEU A 57 20.58 -16.50 5.54
C LEU A 57 20.15 -16.66 4.07
N GLY A 58 19.37 -15.72 3.53
CA GLY A 58 18.91 -15.71 2.13
C GLY A 58 17.77 -16.68 1.80
N ARG A 59 17.18 -17.36 2.77
CA ARG A 59 16.11 -18.35 2.57
C ARG A 59 14.75 -17.68 2.42
N PRO A 60 13.85 -18.21 1.56
CA PRO A 60 12.53 -17.63 1.37
C PRO A 60 11.69 -17.71 2.64
N ARG A 61 11.11 -16.57 3.04
CA ARG A 61 10.26 -16.45 4.23
C ARG A 61 8.90 -15.88 3.84
N ARG A 62 7.84 -16.57 4.25
CA ARG A 62 6.46 -16.06 4.11
C ARG A 62 6.23 -14.90 5.06
N MET A 63 5.68 -13.82 4.55
CA MET A 63 5.39 -12.60 5.29
C MET A 63 3.96 -12.15 4.99
N GLN A 64 3.37 -11.43 5.94
CA GLN A 64 2.06 -10.82 5.76
C GLN A 64 2.07 -9.41 6.35
N SER A 65 1.60 -8.42 5.59
CA SER A 65 1.43 -7.07 6.11
C SER A 65 0.45 -7.08 7.29
N ARG A 66 0.70 -6.22 8.27
CA ARG A 66 -0.14 -6.11 9.47
C ARG A 66 -1.12 -4.97 9.32
N ALA A 67 -2.27 -5.10 9.97
CA ALA A 67 -3.22 -4.01 10.07
C ALA A 67 -2.64 -2.87 10.92
N VAL A 68 -3.00 -1.63 10.57
CA VAL A 68 -2.69 -0.44 11.37
C VAL A 68 -3.76 -0.30 12.45
N ASN A 69 -3.38 -0.58 13.71
CA ASN A 69 -4.33 -0.59 14.83
C ASN A 69 -4.27 0.67 15.70
N GLY A 70 -3.20 1.47 15.60
CA GLY A 70 -3.03 2.67 16.42
C GLY A 70 -3.73 3.87 15.81
N ILE A 71 -4.64 4.52 16.55
CA ILE A 71 -5.42 5.69 16.09
C ILE A 71 -4.52 6.78 15.49
N ASN A 72 -3.45 7.16 16.18
CA ASN A 72 -2.55 8.20 15.67
C ASN A 72 -1.79 7.78 14.39
N GLN A 73 -1.47 6.50 14.27
CA GLN A 73 -0.80 5.95 13.08
C GLN A 73 -1.76 5.88 11.90
N ASP A 74 -2.99 5.45 12.15
CA ASP A 74 -4.08 5.40 11.18
C ASP A 74 -4.41 6.80 10.65
N ILE A 75 -4.62 7.79 11.53
CA ILE A 75 -4.86 9.19 11.14
C ILE A 75 -3.70 9.71 10.28
N LYS A 76 -2.45 9.43 10.66
CA LYS A 76 -1.27 9.89 9.90
C LYS A 76 -1.21 9.24 8.52
N LEU A 77 -1.42 7.93 8.43
CA LEU A 77 -1.41 7.18 7.19
C LEU A 77 -2.55 7.63 6.27
N ASN A 78 -3.77 7.73 6.77
CA ASN A 78 -4.94 8.15 6.00
C ASN A 78 -4.78 9.58 5.46
N LYS A 79 -4.22 10.51 6.24
CA LYS A 79 -3.87 11.85 5.75
C LYS A 79 -2.84 11.80 4.61
N ALA A 80 -1.78 11.01 4.76
CA ALA A 80 -0.76 10.87 3.73
C ALA A 80 -1.33 10.26 2.43
N LEU A 81 -2.15 9.21 2.55
CA LEU A 81 -2.83 8.60 1.42
C LEU A 81 -3.79 9.60 0.75
N TRP A 82 -4.57 10.36 1.51
CA TRP A 82 -5.45 11.38 0.92
C TRP A 82 -4.69 12.44 0.10
N LEU A 83 -3.53 12.89 0.58
CA LEU A 83 -2.68 13.84 -0.16
C LEU A 83 -2.19 13.26 -1.49
N ILE A 84 -1.81 11.97 -1.51
CA ILE A 84 -1.37 11.28 -2.74
C ILE A 84 -2.55 11.15 -3.71
N GLY A 85 -3.71 10.70 -3.23
CA GLY A 85 -4.92 10.59 -4.05
C GLY A 85 -5.33 11.92 -4.69
N LYS A 86 -5.24 13.03 -3.93
CA LYS A 86 -5.49 14.37 -4.48
C LYS A 86 -4.49 14.79 -5.55
N LYS A 87 -3.21 14.50 -5.37
CA LYS A 87 -2.20 14.78 -6.41
C LYS A 87 -2.51 13.99 -7.68
N MET A 88 -2.90 12.72 -7.53
CA MET A 88 -3.29 11.89 -8.68
C MET A 88 -4.54 12.43 -9.38
N ALA A 89 -5.53 12.92 -8.62
CA ALA A 89 -6.71 13.57 -9.19
C ALA A 89 -6.34 14.81 -10.02
N ALA A 90 -5.44 15.65 -9.51
CA ALA A 90 -4.93 16.81 -10.24
C ALA A 90 -4.19 16.40 -11.53
N LEU A 91 -3.35 15.36 -11.47
CA LEU A 91 -2.64 14.84 -12.64
C LEU A 91 -3.60 14.25 -13.69
N LYS A 92 -4.64 13.53 -13.26
CA LYS A 92 -5.66 12.97 -14.16
C LYS A 92 -6.50 14.06 -14.83
N ALA A 93 -6.77 15.16 -14.11
CA ALA A 93 -7.54 16.29 -14.65
C ALA A 93 -6.72 17.23 -15.56
N ALA A 94 -5.40 17.22 -15.43
CA ALA A 94 -4.49 17.97 -16.29
C ALA A 94 -4.20 17.28 -17.64
N ARG A 95 -4.79 16.10 -17.88
CA ARG A 95 -4.67 15.29 -19.09
C ARG A 95 -6.00 15.30 -19.84
#